data_AF-A0AAN8GPL7-F1
#
_entry.id   AF-A0AAN8GPL7-F1
#
_cell.length_a   1.000
_cell.length_b   1.000
_cell.length_c   1.000
_cell.angle_alpha   90.00
_cell.angle_beta   90.00
_cell.angle_gamma   90.00
#
_symmetry.space_group_name_H-M   'P 1'
#
loop_
_entity.id
_entity.type
_entity.pdbx_description
1 polymer ?
#
loop_
_entity_poly.entity_id
_entity_poly.type
_entity_poly.pdbx_seq_one_letter_code
_entity_poly.pdbx_strand_id
1 'polypeptide(L)'
;MQLTPEQRLRRRNLQLDQSADPLQIRKIKVITLLRTTKTNAHLQVQFDGRFLEVYGKTQVLSEGMGFQTVEEFNKGFFHMLPLTVTVKMQGKRILEMRMI
;
A
#
# COMPACT_ATOMS: atom_id res chain seq x y z
N MET A 1 -23.77 -32.08 15.92
CA MET A 1 -24.91 -31.20 15.52
C MET A 1 -24.53 -30.51 14.20
N GLN A 2 -25.31 -30.68 13.13
CA GLN A 2 -25.03 -30.04 11.84
C GLN A 2 -25.72 -28.67 11.78
N LEU A 3 -24.98 -27.63 11.39
CA LEU A 3 -25.51 -26.28 11.20
C LEU A 3 -26.56 -26.28 10.09
N THR A 4 -27.66 -25.55 10.30
CA THR A 4 -28.71 -25.39 9.29
C THR A 4 -28.19 -24.58 8.09
N PRO A 5 -28.79 -24.73 6.89
CA PRO A 5 -28.39 -23.96 5.70
C PRO A 5 -28.37 -22.44 5.95
N GLU A 6 -29.31 -21.92 6.73
CA GLU A 6 -29.36 -20.49 7.11
C GLU A 6 -28.24 -20.09 8.07
N GLN A 7 -27.89 -20.94 9.02
CA GLN A 7 -26.74 -20.70 9.90
C GLN A 7 -25.41 -20.75 9.16
N ARG A 8 -25.31 -21.57 8.10
CA ARG A 8 -24.16 -21.60 7.19
C ARG A 8 -24.06 -20.31 6.38
N LEU A 9 -25.17 -19.82 5.85
CA LEU A 9 -25.23 -18.55 5.12
C LEU A 9 -24.90 -17.35 6.02
N ARG A 10 -25.46 -17.28 7.23
CA ARG A 10 -25.15 -16.22 8.20
C ARG A 10 -23.69 -16.23 8.64
N ARG A 11 -23.09 -17.40 8.91
CA ARG A 11 -21.65 -17.52 9.19
C ARG A 11 -20.78 -17.09 8.00
N ARG A 12 -21.15 -17.49 6.78
CA ARG A 12 -20.42 -17.11 5.56
C ARG A 12 -20.47 -15.59 5.36
N ASN A 13 -21.62 -14.96 5.61
CA ASN A 13 -21.78 -13.52 5.47
C ASN A 13 -21.06 -12.72 6.58
N LEU A 14 -21.05 -13.21 7.83
CA LEU A 14 -20.25 -12.59 8.91
C LEU A 14 -18.74 -12.67 8.67
N GLN A 15 -18.28 -13.74 8.01
CA GLN A 15 -16.86 -13.95 7.72
C GLN A 15 -16.39 -13.16 6.49
N LEU A 16 -17.30 -12.82 5.57
CA LEU A 16 -17.03 -11.98 4.40
C LEU A 16 -16.93 -10.48 4.74
N ASP A 17 -17.56 -10.03 5.83
CA ASP A 17 -17.48 -8.64 6.30
C ASP A 17 -16.20 -8.35 7.13
N GLN A 18 -15.44 -9.38 7.49
CA GLN A 18 -14.22 -9.28 8.32
C GLN A 18 -12.91 -9.39 7.52
N SER A 19 -12.97 -9.53 6.19
CA SER A 19 -11.78 -9.72 5.35
C SER A 19 -11.31 -8.46 4.60
N ALA A 20 -11.85 -7.29 4.91
CA ALA A 20 -11.30 -6.03 4.42
C ALA A 20 -10.36 -5.46 5.48
N ASP A 21 -9.05 -5.46 5.23
CA ASP A 21 -8.10 -4.74 6.07
C ASP A 21 -8.62 -3.30 6.30
N PRO A 22 -8.56 -2.76 7.53
CA PRO A 22 -9.06 -1.41 7.78
C PRO A 22 -8.19 -0.39 7.06
N LEU A 23 -8.84 0.67 6.57
CA LEU A 23 -8.17 1.83 5.98
C LEU A 23 -7.37 2.55 7.07
N GLN A 24 -6.09 2.79 6.80
CA GLN A 24 -5.16 3.35 7.77
C GLN A 24 -4.36 4.48 7.14
N ILE A 25 -4.09 5.52 7.92
CA ILE A 25 -3.17 6.59 7.55
C ILE A 25 -1.92 6.41 8.39
N ARG A 26 -0.75 6.28 7.74
CA ARG A 26 0.52 6.00 8.42
C ARG A 26 1.63 6.88 7.84
N LYS A 27 2.55 7.31 8.71
CA LYS A 27 3.83 7.90 8.31
C LYS A 27 4.84 6.76 8.18
N ILE A 28 5.43 6.61 6.99
CA ILE A 28 6.39 5.55 6.68
C ILE A 28 7.66 6.15 6.08
N LYS A 29 8.81 5.50 6.31
CA LYS A 29 10.06 5.86 5.65
C LYS A 29 10.31 4.91 4.49
N VAL A 30 10.25 5.39 3.26
CA VAL A 30 10.57 4.60 2.08
C VAL A 30 12.08 4.47 1.97
N ILE A 31 12.55 3.23 1.88
CA ILE A 31 13.97 2.88 1.92
C ILE A 31 14.47 2.55 0.52
N THR A 32 13.69 1.78 -0.26
CA THR A 32 14.06 1.44 -1.64
C THR A 32 12.86 1.10 -2.51
N LEU A 33 13.06 1.19 -3.82
CA LEU A 33 12.19 0.66 -4.86
C LEU A 33 12.60 -0.78 -5.14
N LEU A 34 11.75 -1.74 -4.79
CA LEU A 34 12.07 -3.15 -5.02
C LEU A 34 11.77 -3.53 -6.48
N ARG A 35 10.62 -3.09 -6.98
CA ARG A 35 10.17 -3.41 -8.34
C ARG A 35 9.16 -2.39 -8.82
N THR A 36 9.27 -2.01 -10.09
CA THR A 36 8.26 -1.17 -10.73
C THR A 36 7.87 -1.73 -12.08
N THR A 37 6.59 -1.55 -12.39
CA THR A 37 5.99 -1.76 -13.70
C THR A 37 5.24 -0.48 -14.09
N LYS A 38 4.69 -0.43 -15.31
CA LYS A 38 3.86 0.70 -15.74
C LYS A 38 2.67 0.96 -14.81
N THR A 39 2.13 -0.08 -14.17
CA THR A 39 0.88 0.01 -13.40
C THR A 39 1.07 -0.11 -11.89
N ASN A 40 2.05 -0.89 -11.44
CA ASN A 40 2.29 -1.14 -10.01
C ASN A 40 3.77 -0.97 -9.63
N ALA A 41 4.03 -0.45 -8.43
CA ALA A 41 5.33 -0.42 -7.81
C ALA A 41 5.30 -1.03 -6.41
N HIS A 42 6.41 -1.66 -6.04
CA HIS A 42 6.66 -2.30 -4.76
C HIS A 42 7.81 -1.57 -4.07
N LEU A 43 7.58 -1.19 -2.83
CA LEU A 43 8.50 -0.40 -2.01
C LEU A 43 8.89 -1.19 -0.77
N GLN A 44 10.16 -1.12 -0.40
CA GLN A 44 10.58 -1.47 0.94
C GLN A 44 10.46 -0.22 1.81
N VAL A 45 9.77 -0.35 2.93
CA VAL A 45 9.52 0.76 3.86
C VAL A 45 9.91 0.35 5.27
N GLN A 46 10.33 1.32 6.05
CA GLN A 46 10.55 1.18 7.48
C GLN A 46 9.36 1.80 8.23
N PHE A 47 8.75 1.01 9.10
CA PHE A 47 7.62 1.40 9.94
C PHE A 47 7.76 0.73 11.32
N ASP A 48 7.69 1.50 12.40
CA ASP A 48 7.91 1.04 13.78
C ASP A 48 9.16 0.17 13.96
N GLY A 49 10.27 0.59 13.35
CA GLY A 49 11.55 -0.12 13.40
C GLY A 49 11.61 -1.41 12.57
N ARG A 50 10.52 -1.81 11.91
CA ARG A 50 10.45 -3.02 11.06
C ARG A 50 10.49 -2.64 9.58
N PHE A 51 11.12 -3.50 8.78
CA PHE A 51 11.08 -3.40 7.33
C PHE A 51 9.89 -4.20 6.79
N LEU A 52 9.08 -3.55 5.97
CA LEU A 52 7.90 -4.14 5.34
C LEU A 52 7.93 -3.88 3.85
N GLU A 53 7.39 -4.81 3.08
CA GLU A 53 7.06 -4.58 1.68
C GLU A 53 5.63 -4.08 1.56
N VAL A 54 5.45 -2.97 0.84
CA VAL A 54 4.17 -2.38 0.49
C VAL A 54 4.11 -2.15 -1.01
N TYR A 55 2.91 -2.05 -1.56
CA TYR A 55 2.73 -1.88 -3.00
C TYR A 55 1.62 -0.89 -3.31
N GLY A 56 1.69 -0.24 -4.46
CA GLY A 56 0.69 0.72 -4.90
C GLY A 56 0.68 0.86 -6.41
N LYS A 57 -0.33 1.57 -6.93
CA LYS A 57 -0.31 1.95 -8.35
C LYS A 57 0.85 2.90 -8.59
N THR A 58 1.65 2.66 -9.63
CA THR A 58 2.84 3.49 -9.91
C THR A 58 2.48 4.96 -10.03
N GLN A 59 1.36 5.27 -10.70
CA GLN A 59 0.83 6.62 -10.84
C GLN A 59 0.53 7.30 -9.49
N VAL A 60 -0.11 6.59 -8.56
CA VAL A 60 -0.44 7.14 -7.22
C VAL A 60 0.84 7.49 -6.46
N LEU A 61 1.85 6.63 -6.57
CA LEU A 61 3.13 6.82 -5.90
C LEU A 61 3.94 7.96 -6.55
N SER A 62 3.96 8.05 -7.88
CA SER A 62 4.66 9.10 -8.61
C SER A 62 4.04 10.47 -8.34
N GLU A 63 2.71 10.60 -8.44
CA GLU A 63 1.99 11.83 -8.16
C GLU A 63 2.16 12.26 -6.70
N GLY A 64 2.09 11.31 -5.76
CA GLY A 64 2.29 11.57 -4.33
C GLY A 64 3.69 12.07 -3.97
N MET A 65 4.65 11.87 -4.85
CA MET A 65 6.04 12.33 -4.74
C MET A 65 6.37 13.52 -5.65
N GLY A 66 5.39 14.08 -6.36
CA GLY A 66 5.58 15.27 -7.20
C GLY A 66 6.21 15.00 -8.57
N PHE A 67 6.28 13.75 -9.02
CA PHE A 67 6.68 13.45 -10.40
C PHE A 67 5.51 13.65 -11.36
N GLN A 68 5.80 14.18 -12.55
CA GLN A 68 4.78 14.40 -13.57
C GLN A 68 4.51 13.12 -14.38
N THR A 69 5.50 12.24 -14.49
CA THR A 69 5.37 10.99 -15.24
C THR A 69 5.92 9.77 -14.48
N VAL A 70 5.42 8.59 -14.85
CA VAL A 70 5.95 7.31 -14.36
C VAL A 70 7.40 7.09 -14.80
N GLU A 71 7.80 7.64 -15.95
CA GLU A 71 9.17 7.53 -16.44
C GLU A 71 10.14 8.36 -15.60
N GLU A 72 9.78 9.61 -15.28
CA GLU A 72 10.52 10.44 -14.34
C GLU A 72 10.64 9.79 -12.97
N PHE A 73 9.54 9.22 -12.46
CA PHE A 73 9.56 8.46 -11.21
C PHE A 73 10.60 7.31 -11.28
N ASN A 74 10.59 6.49 -12.33
CA ASN A 74 11.53 5.37 -12.45
C ASN A 74 13.00 5.80 -12.52
N LYS A 75 13.30 6.98 -13.09
CA LYS A 75 14.67 7.50 -13.20
C LYS A 75 15.10 8.27 -11.95
N GLY A 76 14.19 9.08 -11.38
CA GLY A 76 14.48 10.05 -10.34
C GLY A 76 14.29 9.54 -8.92
N PHE A 77 13.48 8.50 -8.72
CA PHE A 77 13.08 8.04 -7.38
C PHE A 77 14.27 7.68 -6.49
N PHE A 78 15.32 7.07 -7.04
CA PHE A 78 16.50 6.66 -6.27
C PHE A 78 17.24 7.84 -5.62
N HIS A 79 17.16 9.04 -6.21
CA HIS A 79 17.83 10.23 -5.67
C HIS A 79 17.13 10.82 -4.43
N MET A 80 15.88 10.44 -4.17
CA MET A 80 15.11 10.95 -3.04
C MET A 80 15.18 10.04 -1.81
N LEU A 81 15.82 8.88 -1.93
CA LEU A 81 15.84 7.89 -0.86
C LEU A 81 16.93 8.19 0.19
N PRO A 82 16.66 7.89 1.47
CA PRO A 82 15.36 7.47 2.00
C PRO A 82 14.41 8.67 2.19
N LEU A 83 13.12 8.49 1.89
CA LEU A 83 12.11 9.54 1.96
C LEU A 83 11.04 9.22 2.99
N THR A 84 10.61 10.20 3.78
CA THR A 84 9.48 10.02 4.70
C THR A 84 8.21 10.58 4.08
N VAL A 85 7.15 9.77 4.08
CA VAL A 85 5.87 10.10 3.44
C VAL A 85 4.70 9.75 4.35
N THR A 86 3.58 10.42 4.16
CA THR A 86 2.29 10.01 4.72
C THR A 86 1.54 9.20 3.66
N VAL A 87 1.08 8.01 4.02
CA VAL A 87 0.31 7.14 3.13
C VAL A 87 -1.06 6.85 3.72
N LYS A 88 -2.04 6.71 2.83
CA LYS A 88 -3.32 6.06 3.12
C LYS A 88 -3.26 4.66 2.51
N MET A 89 -3.45 3.65 3.34
CA MET A 89 -3.23 2.26 2.95
C MET A 89 -4.29 1.32 3.51
N GLN A 90 -4.48 0.20 2.82
CA GLN A 90 -5.35 -0.89 3.22
C GLN A 90 -4.54 -2.18 3.18
N GLY A 91 -4.27 -2.78 4.35
CA GLY A 91 -3.32 -3.88 4.46
C GLY A 91 -1.92 -3.43 4.05
N LYS A 92 -1.34 -4.03 2.99
CA LYS A 92 -0.06 -3.62 2.40
C LYS A 92 -0.19 -2.69 1.19
N ARG A 93 -1.42 -2.42 0.75
CA ARG A 93 -1.70 -1.65 -0.46
C ARG A 93 -1.79 -0.16 -0.15
N ILE A 94 -0.97 0.64 -0.80
CA ILE A 94 -1.02 2.11 -0.79
C ILE A 94 -2.11 2.57 -1.76
N LEU A 95 -3.00 3.41 -1.26
CA LEU A 95 -4.11 4.02 -2.02
C LEU A 95 -3.84 5.50 -2.30
N GLU A 96 -3.17 6.19 -1.38
CA GLU A 96 -2.73 7.59 -1.54
C GLU A 96 -1.37 7.77 -0.87
N MET A 97 -0.55 8.69 -1.38
CA MET A 97 0.75 9.04 -0.83
C MET A 97 0.97 10.56 -0.92
N ARG A 98 1.62 11.15 0.09
CA ARG A 98 2.04 12.54 0.10
C ARG A 98 3.39 12.70 0.79
N MET A 99 4.27 13.52 0.22
CA MET A 99 5.45 14.01 0.93
C MET A 99 5.04 14.94 2.09
N ILE A 100 5.91 15.05 3.09
CA ILE A 100 5.72 15.89 4.28
C ILE A 100 6.37 17.25 4.06
#